data_AF-A0A818RSN1-F1
#
_entry.id   AF-A0A818RSN1-F1
#
_cell.length_a   1.000
_cell.length_b   1.000
_cell.length_c   1.000
_cell.angle_alpha   90.00
_cell.angle_beta   90.00
_cell.angle_gamma   90.00
#
_symmetry.space_group_name_H-M   'P 1'
#
loop_
_entity.id
_entity.type
_entity.pdbx_description
1 polymer ?
#
loop_
_entity_poly.entity_id
_entity_poly.type
_entity_poly.pdbx_seq_one_letter_code
_entity_poly.pdbx_strand_id
1 'polypeptide(L)'
;MCIKIKEKFNSPQKQLTSYVHSTSSDSSNLFDTHNYSKDLLIEIDQSEHDFHVTPSSLEPHCPIFTLAIGVLDILVLIVLYIVQEGTIITSETWIKMGCKYVPCMKPLYSKAEQEIYNVGLKSQCQSFLFPYQFFRFITPIFLHGDITHLLSNLVYQALVGTLLEGKYGKKTLAICYILFGFSANVMSSLCNPKSISVGASGAVYGLLFFCIIDNTLRVFTITNIQDKIIQFLITLLVIPYFILSIFLDVDSSGHVDHAAHIGGAVMGTLVAIFLCDMPAFITTRIPHGEKRIQLIALTSIIGYFIITLLIFYLFIPVHLK
;
A
#
# COMPACT_ATOMS: atom_id res chain seq x y z
N MET A 1 23.85 -9.00 2.20
CA MET A 1 24.93 -8.91 1.19
C MET A 1 24.45 -7.93 0.11
N CYS A 2 24.83 -6.65 0.18
CA CYS A 2 24.47 -5.67 -0.85
C CYS A 2 25.62 -5.58 -1.87
N ILE A 3 25.37 -6.02 -3.10
CA ILE A 3 26.33 -5.89 -4.21
C ILE A 3 26.27 -4.44 -4.71
N LYS A 4 27.36 -3.70 -4.54
CA LYS A 4 27.58 -2.40 -5.20
C LYS A 4 27.97 -2.65 -6.65
N ILE A 5 27.08 -2.38 -7.60
CA ILE A 5 27.45 -2.27 -9.01
C ILE A 5 27.88 -0.82 -9.25
N LYS A 6 29.15 -0.63 -9.59
CA LYS A 6 29.74 0.68 -9.91
C LYS A 6 29.82 0.77 -11.43
N GLU A 7 28.82 1.37 -12.07
CA GLU A 7 28.91 1.67 -13.50
C GLU A 7 29.78 2.90 -13.74
N LYS A 8 30.75 2.76 -14.66
CA LYS A 8 31.72 3.78 -15.05
C LYS A 8 31.35 4.23 -16.46
N PHE A 9 30.63 5.34 -16.61
CA PHE A 9 30.32 5.93 -17.91
C PHE A 9 31.48 6.82 -18.37
N ASN A 10 32.13 6.44 -19.48
CA ASN A 10 33.00 7.32 -20.28
C ASN A 10 32.15 7.93 -21.39
N SER A 11 32.08 9.26 -21.49
CA SER A 11 31.52 9.96 -22.67
C SER A 11 32.64 10.40 -23.63
N PRO A 12 32.43 10.37 -24.95
CA PRO A 12 33.26 11.11 -25.89
C PRO A 12 32.59 12.44 -26.26
N GLN A 13 33.26 13.56 -25.95
CA GLN A 13 32.90 14.90 -26.43
C GLN A 13 33.11 14.99 -27.95
N LYS A 14 32.07 15.37 -28.70
CA LYS A 14 32.20 15.86 -30.09
C LYS A 14 32.31 17.39 -30.05
N GLN A 15 33.48 17.90 -30.44
CA GLN A 15 33.71 19.31 -30.75
C GLN A 15 33.01 19.67 -32.07
N LEU A 16 32.25 20.76 -32.09
CA LEU A 16 31.84 21.47 -33.30
C LEU A 16 32.52 22.85 -33.28
N THR A 17 33.48 23.03 -34.17
CA THR A 17 34.18 24.29 -34.43
C THR A 17 33.35 25.17 -35.35
N SER A 18 33.02 26.38 -34.89
CA SER A 18 32.42 27.44 -35.70
C SER A 18 33.50 28.19 -36.48
N TYR A 19 33.43 28.16 -37.81
CA TYR A 19 34.18 29.07 -38.70
C TYR A 19 33.38 30.37 -38.88
N VAL A 20 33.99 31.50 -38.49
CA VAL A 20 33.52 32.85 -38.84
C VAL A 20 34.52 33.43 -39.82
N HIS A 21 34.06 33.82 -41.01
CA HIS A 21 34.78 34.75 -41.88
C HIS A 21 33.82 35.84 -42.37
N SER A 22 34.14 37.07 -41.97
CA SER A 22 33.64 38.33 -42.52
C SER A 22 34.30 38.64 -43.86
N THR A 23 33.56 39.23 -44.82
CA THR A 23 33.93 40.49 -45.51
C THR A 23 32.84 41.01 -46.44
N SER A 24 32.76 42.34 -46.48
CA SER A 24 31.97 43.33 -47.25
C SER A 24 31.88 43.20 -48.77
N SER A 25 30.77 43.68 -49.37
CA SER A 25 30.76 44.60 -50.53
C SER A 25 29.36 45.13 -50.89
N ASP A 26 29.33 46.39 -51.33
CA ASP A 26 28.26 47.31 -51.75
C ASP A 26 27.09 46.79 -52.63
N SER A 27 25.90 47.40 -52.50
CA SER A 27 25.33 48.30 -53.54
C SER A 27 23.89 48.80 -53.26
N SER A 28 23.67 50.03 -53.71
CA SER A 28 22.52 50.95 -53.72
C SER A 28 21.14 50.45 -54.18
N ASN A 29 20.06 50.94 -53.54
CA ASN A 29 18.99 51.83 -54.09
C ASN A 29 17.56 51.60 -53.54
N LEU A 30 16.95 52.72 -53.11
CA LEU A 30 15.55 53.15 -53.25
C LEU A 30 14.37 52.18 -52.96
N PHE A 31 13.54 52.49 -51.96
CA PHE A 31 12.15 52.99 -52.11
C PHE A 31 11.42 53.07 -50.76
N ASP A 32 10.75 54.20 -50.54
CA ASP A 32 9.87 54.52 -49.41
C ASP A 32 8.60 53.65 -49.35
N THR A 33 8.14 53.34 -48.13
CA THR A 33 6.81 53.69 -47.54
C THR A 33 6.22 52.61 -46.62
N HIS A 34 5.63 53.09 -45.53
CA HIS A 34 4.64 52.46 -44.63
C HIS A 34 5.11 51.58 -43.45
N ASN A 35 5.47 52.28 -42.37
CA ASN A 35 4.65 52.44 -41.16
C ASN A 35 4.04 51.16 -40.54
N TYR A 36 4.78 50.52 -39.63
CA TYR A 36 4.24 49.85 -38.43
C TYR A 36 5.33 49.83 -37.34
N SER A 37 5.48 50.93 -36.61
CA SER A 37 6.08 50.91 -35.28
C SER A 37 4.98 50.66 -34.26
N LYS A 38 5.09 49.56 -33.52
CA LYS A 38 4.90 49.59 -32.07
C LYS A 38 5.74 48.49 -31.45
N ASP A 39 6.78 48.96 -30.78
CA ASP A 39 7.84 48.22 -30.12
C ASP A 39 7.30 47.23 -29.09
N LEU A 40 7.65 45.96 -29.26
CA LEU A 40 7.68 44.97 -28.19
C LEU A 40 9.15 44.57 -28.00
N LEU A 41 9.88 45.40 -27.26
CA LEU A 41 11.22 45.08 -26.78
C LEU A 41 11.10 43.90 -25.79
N ILE A 42 11.29 42.69 -26.30
CA ILE A 42 11.63 41.53 -25.46
C ILE A 42 13.15 41.61 -25.29
N GLU A 43 13.59 42.20 -24.17
CA GLU A 43 14.92 41.96 -23.64
C GLU A 43 15.03 40.47 -23.32
N ILE A 44 15.75 39.73 -24.19
CA ILE A 44 16.19 38.38 -23.88
C ILE A 44 17.41 38.55 -22.97
N ASP A 45 17.17 38.54 -21.66
CA ASP A 45 18.22 38.34 -20.68
C ASP A 45 18.79 36.93 -20.85
N GLN A 46 19.96 36.84 -21.49
CA GLN A 46 20.77 35.64 -21.53
C GLN A 46 21.49 35.47 -20.19
N SER A 47 20.75 35.13 -19.14
CA SER A 47 21.33 34.56 -17.93
C SER A 47 21.24 33.03 -18.02
N GLU A 48 22.40 32.39 -18.23
CA GLU A 48 22.60 30.94 -18.10
C GLU A 48 22.26 30.51 -16.67
N HIS A 49 20.99 30.21 -16.41
CA HIS A 49 20.63 29.38 -15.28
C HIS A 49 20.74 27.92 -15.70
N ASP A 50 21.92 27.35 -15.42
CA ASP A 50 22.13 25.91 -15.35
C ASP A 50 21.08 25.31 -14.40
N PHE A 51 19.98 24.82 -14.97
CA PHE A 51 18.99 24.05 -14.24
C PHE A 51 19.57 22.66 -14.05
N HIS A 52 20.40 22.51 -13.01
CA HIS A 52 20.81 21.21 -12.51
C HIS A 52 19.57 20.44 -12.03
N VAL A 53 18.91 19.73 -12.95
CA VAL A 53 18.06 18.60 -12.59
C VAL A 53 19.01 17.55 -12.04
N THR A 54 19.21 17.54 -10.73
CA THR A 54 19.79 16.38 -10.06
C THR A 54 18.88 15.20 -10.40
N PRO A 55 19.39 14.14 -11.06
CA PRO A 55 18.66 12.88 -11.11
C PRO A 55 18.35 12.55 -9.65
N SER A 56 17.10 12.24 -9.31
CA SER A 56 16.82 11.61 -8.04
C SER A 56 17.48 10.23 -8.11
N SER A 57 18.77 10.17 -7.79
CA SER A 57 19.44 8.92 -7.53
C SER A 57 18.67 8.31 -6.39
N LEU A 58 17.90 7.25 -6.66
CA LEU A 58 17.38 6.42 -5.59
C LEU A 58 18.61 5.96 -4.80
N GLU A 59 18.86 6.62 -3.67
CA GLU A 59 19.88 6.13 -2.77
C GLU A 59 19.49 4.69 -2.42
N PRO A 60 20.46 3.76 -2.42
CA PRO A 60 20.17 2.37 -2.14
C PRO A 60 19.54 2.25 -0.76
N HIS A 61 18.21 2.11 -0.74
CA HIS A 61 17.43 1.97 0.48
C HIS A 61 17.36 0.49 0.86
N CYS A 62 17.72 0.18 2.11
CA CYS A 62 17.50 -1.15 2.66
C CYS A 62 16.07 -1.22 3.24
N PRO A 63 15.20 -2.09 2.72
CA PRO A 63 13.81 -2.20 3.15
C PRO A 63 13.69 -2.99 4.47
N ILE A 64 14.17 -2.39 5.55
CA ILE A 64 14.29 -3.00 6.88
C ILE A 64 12.96 -3.55 7.38
N PHE A 65 11.88 -2.76 7.31
CA PHE A 65 10.56 -3.21 7.79
C PHE A 65 10.04 -4.36 6.95
N THR A 66 10.07 -4.22 5.61
CA THR A 66 9.56 -5.23 4.68
C THR A 66 10.28 -6.57 4.85
N LEU A 67 11.60 -6.54 5.07
CA LEU A 67 12.38 -7.73 5.36
C LEU A 67 12.09 -8.28 6.76
N ALA A 68 12.04 -7.42 7.78
CA ALA A 68 11.80 -7.84 9.15
C ALA A 68 10.43 -8.50 9.32
N ILE A 69 9.38 -7.95 8.70
CA ILE A 69 8.04 -8.52 8.78
C ILE A 69 7.94 -9.84 8.01
N GLY A 70 8.59 -9.95 6.85
CA GLY A 70 8.68 -11.22 6.13
C GLY A 70 9.43 -12.31 6.91
N VAL A 71 10.53 -11.96 7.57
CA VAL A 71 11.25 -12.88 8.47
C VAL A 71 10.38 -13.30 9.65
N LEU A 72 9.64 -12.36 10.25
CA LEU A 72 8.71 -12.66 11.34
C LEU A 72 7.66 -13.66 10.90
N ASP A 73 7.02 -13.48 9.74
CA ASP A 73 5.99 -14.38 9.23
C ASP A 73 6.54 -15.79 8.97
N ILE A 74 7.76 -15.90 8.43
CA ILE A 74 8.46 -17.18 8.23
C ILE A 74 8.72 -17.85 9.59
N LEU A 75 9.23 -17.10 10.57
CA LEU A 75 9.51 -17.63 11.91
C LEU A 75 8.24 -18.11 12.60
N VAL A 76 7.15 -17.34 12.50
CA VAL A 76 5.84 -17.74 13.04
C VAL A 76 5.39 -19.04 12.39
N LEU A 77 5.43 -19.15 11.05
CA LEU A 77 5.04 -20.39 10.37
C LEU A 77 5.91 -21.60 10.78
N ILE A 78 7.22 -21.42 10.92
CA ILE A 78 8.13 -22.49 11.39
C ILE A 78 7.77 -22.93 12.81
N VAL A 79 7.55 -21.99 13.73
CA VAL A 79 7.15 -22.30 15.11
C VAL A 79 5.82 -23.05 15.11
N LEU A 80 4.85 -22.63 14.30
CA LEU A 80 3.56 -23.32 14.16
C LEU A 80 3.75 -24.76 13.69
N TYR A 81 4.55 -24.97 12.64
CA TYR A 81 4.85 -26.30 12.10
C TYR A 81 5.51 -27.23 13.12
N ILE A 82 6.46 -26.70 13.92
CA ILE A 82 7.15 -27.45 14.99
C ILE A 82 6.17 -27.82 16.10
N VAL A 83 5.41 -26.85 16.61
CA VAL A 83 4.46 -27.06 17.72
C VAL A 83 3.36 -28.06 17.36
N GLN A 84 3.04 -28.17 16.07
CA GLN A 84 2.00 -29.06 15.57
C GLN A 84 2.53 -30.43 15.16
N GLU A 85 3.84 -30.69 15.28
CA GLU A 85 4.49 -31.95 14.87
C GLU A 85 4.13 -32.36 13.43
N GLY A 86 3.92 -31.37 12.54
CA GLY A 86 3.52 -31.61 11.15
C GLY A 86 2.06 -32.05 10.94
N THR A 87 1.20 -31.98 11.96
CA THR A 87 -0.23 -32.28 11.85
C THR A 87 -1.03 -31.13 11.23
N ILE A 88 -2.18 -31.45 10.63
CA ILE A 88 -3.09 -30.45 10.04
C ILE A 88 -3.65 -29.55 11.15
N ILE A 89 -3.57 -28.24 10.95
CA ILE A 89 -4.07 -27.25 11.89
C ILE A 89 -5.60 -27.30 11.94
N THR A 90 -6.15 -27.69 13.07
CA THR A 90 -7.60 -27.69 13.28
C THR A 90 -8.11 -26.27 13.54
N SER A 91 -9.40 -26.05 13.28
CA SER A 91 -10.10 -24.80 13.60
C SER A 91 -9.92 -24.39 15.06
N GLU A 92 -9.93 -25.35 15.99
CA GLU A 92 -9.73 -25.08 17.41
C GLU A 92 -8.33 -24.53 17.71
N THR A 93 -7.30 -25.10 17.07
CA THR A 93 -5.91 -24.63 17.21
C THR A 93 -5.77 -23.19 16.69
N TRP A 94 -6.36 -22.87 15.55
CA TRP A 94 -6.38 -21.50 15.03
C TRP A 94 -7.03 -20.50 15.99
N ILE A 95 -8.19 -20.89 16.56
CA ILE A 95 -8.89 -20.05 17.54
C ILE A 95 -7.99 -19.82 18.76
N LYS A 96 -7.34 -20.85 19.29
CA LYS A 96 -6.40 -20.72 20.42
C LYS A 96 -5.20 -19.82 20.11
N MET A 97 -4.72 -19.83 18.87
CA MET A 97 -3.60 -19.01 18.40
C MET A 97 -3.96 -17.54 18.15
N GLY A 98 -5.24 -17.18 18.23
CA GLY A 98 -5.66 -15.79 18.08
C GLY A 98 -6.06 -15.39 16.66
N CYS A 99 -6.46 -16.34 15.82
CA CYS A 99 -7.07 -16.03 14.53
C CYS A 99 -8.31 -15.12 14.67
N LYS A 100 -8.73 -14.48 13.57
CA LYS A 100 -9.96 -13.69 13.54
C LYS A 100 -11.13 -14.67 13.67
N TYR A 101 -11.90 -14.53 14.74
CA TYR A 101 -13.09 -15.34 15.00
C TYR A 101 -14.02 -14.58 15.95
N VAL A 102 -15.10 -14.01 15.41
CA VAL A 102 -15.96 -13.05 16.13
C VAL A 102 -16.54 -13.58 17.43
N PRO A 103 -16.94 -14.87 17.53
CA PRO A 103 -17.48 -15.40 18.78
C PRO A 103 -16.53 -15.30 19.99
N CYS A 104 -15.21 -15.18 19.78
CA CYS A 104 -14.25 -14.96 20.85
C CYS A 104 -13.88 -13.48 21.08
N MET A 105 -14.30 -12.57 20.20
CA MET A 105 -13.84 -11.17 20.19
C MET A 105 -14.74 -10.22 20.97
N LYS A 106 -16.01 -10.59 21.16
CA LYS A 106 -17.05 -9.73 21.72
C LYS A 106 -17.49 -10.20 23.11
N PRO A 107 -17.90 -9.26 23.98
CA PRO A 107 -18.63 -9.58 25.20
C PRO A 107 -19.97 -10.29 24.92
N LEU A 108 -20.34 -11.14 25.88
CA LEU A 108 -21.61 -11.84 25.92
C LEU A 108 -22.60 -11.03 26.75
N TYR A 109 -23.72 -10.60 26.18
CA TYR A 109 -24.68 -9.74 26.86
C TYR A 109 -25.96 -10.46 27.29
N SER A 110 -26.34 -11.52 26.57
CA SER A 110 -27.56 -12.28 26.82
C SER A 110 -27.30 -13.61 27.52
N LYS A 111 -28.32 -14.13 28.24
CA LYS A 111 -28.27 -15.47 28.83
C LYS A 111 -28.04 -16.57 27.78
N ALA A 112 -28.61 -16.41 26.59
CA ALA A 112 -28.41 -17.31 25.47
C ALA A 112 -26.96 -17.35 25.00
N GLU A 113 -26.29 -16.18 24.90
CA GLU A 113 -24.86 -16.10 24.56
C GLU A 113 -23.97 -16.72 25.65
N GLN A 114 -24.33 -16.59 26.92
CA GLN A 114 -23.64 -17.23 28.03
C GLN A 114 -23.78 -18.76 28.00
N GLU A 115 -24.95 -19.28 27.61
CA GLU A 115 -25.18 -20.71 27.47
C GLU A 115 -24.39 -21.29 26.29
N ILE A 116 -24.41 -20.61 25.13
CA ILE A 116 -23.55 -20.91 23.96
C ILE A 116 -22.08 -20.95 24.38
N TYR A 117 -21.65 -20.02 25.22
CA TYR A 117 -20.29 -20.00 25.74
C TYR A 117 -19.96 -21.22 26.59
N ASN A 118 -20.81 -21.54 27.56
CA ASN A 118 -20.58 -22.63 28.50
C ASN A 118 -20.53 -24.00 27.83
N VAL A 119 -21.26 -24.19 26.73
CA VAL A 119 -21.36 -25.48 26.03
C VAL A 119 -20.24 -25.69 25.00
N GLY A 120 -19.65 -24.62 24.42
CA GLY A 120 -18.67 -24.77 23.33
C GLY A 120 -17.52 -23.76 23.29
N LEU A 121 -17.79 -22.46 23.42
CA LEU A 121 -16.74 -21.44 23.25
C LEU A 121 -15.75 -21.37 24.42
N LYS A 122 -16.10 -21.89 25.60
CA LYS A 122 -15.25 -21.84 26.80
C LYS A 122 -13.90 -22.53 26.61
N SER A 123 -13.86 -23.68 25.95
CA SER A 123 -12.60 -24.39 25.67
C SER A 123 -11.83 -23.79 24.48
N GLN A 124 -12.54 -23.23 23.51
CA GLN A 124 -11.95 -22.70 22.27
C GLN A 124 -11.38 -21.29 22.45
N CYS A 125 -12.12 -20.41 23.11
CA CYS A 125 -11.75 -19.00 23.31
C CYS A 125 -10.92 -18.77 24.58
N GLN A 126 -10.33 -19.80 25.20
CA GLN A 126 -9.68 -19.66 26.50
C GLN A 126 -8.46 -18.72 26.43
N SER A 127 -8.59 -17.53 27.03
CA SER A 127 -7.52 -16.56 27.24
C SER A 127 -7.88 -15.65 28.41
N PHE A 128 -6.86 -15.07 29.06
CA PHE A 128 -7.04 -14.14 30.17
C PHE A 128 -7.82 -12.87 29.81
N LEU A 129 -7.94 -12.55 28.52
CA LEU A 129 -8.69 -11.39 27.99
C LEU A 129 -10.13 -11.73 27.57
N PHE A 130 -10.56 -12.99 27.71
CA PHE A 130 -11.94 -13.36 27.36
C PHE A 130 -12.96 -12.58 28.22
N PRO A 131 -14.10 -12.10 27.67
CA PRO A 131 -14.60 -12.22 26.29
C PRO A 131 -14.08 -11.14 25.31
N TYR A 132 -13.26 -10.21 25.77
CA TYR A 132 -12.78 -9.06 24.99
C TYR A 132 -11.42 -9.33 24.34
N GLN A 133 -11.40 -10.12 23.28
CA GLN A 133 -10.15 -10.51 22.61
C GLN A 133 -9.83 -9.60 21.41
N PHE A 134 -9.69 -8.30 21.67
CA PHE A 134 -9.39 -7.29 20.64
C PHE A 134 -8.11 -7.58 19.86
N PHE A 135 -7.13 -8.26 20.47
CA PHE A 135 -5.90 -8.68 19.80
C PHE A 135 -6.16 -9.50 18.51
N ARG A 136 -7.32 -10.16 18.39
CA ARG A 136 -7.73 -10.90 17.19
C ARG A 136 -8.02 -10.03 15.97
N PHE A 137 -7.99 -8.70 16.09
CA PHE A 137 -7.94 -7.82 14.91
C PHE A 137 -6.50 -7.65 14.37
N ILE A 138 -5.48 -8.03 15.13
CA ILE A 138 -4.06 -7.79 14.80
C ILE A 138 -3.30 -9.11 14.63
N THR A 139 -3.41 -10.02 15.60
CA THR A 139 -2.73 -11.32 15.58
C THR A 139 -2.88 -12.11 14.28
N PRO A 140 -4.05 -12.15 13.61
CA PRO A 140 -4.23 -12.93 12.39
C PRO A 140 -3.32 -12.51 11.24
N ILE A 141 -2.85 -11.25 11.24
CA ILE A 141 -1.97 -10.70 10.20
C ILE A 141 -0.69 -11.55 10.07
N PHE A 142 -0.21 -12.15 11.17
CA PHE A 142 1.04 -12.92 11.19
C PHE A 142 0.84 -14.44 11.08
N LEU A 143 -0.41 -14.91 11.12
CA LEU A 143 -0.73 -16.33 11.05
C LEU A 143 -0.94 -16.73 9.58
N HIS A 144 -0.35 -17.83 9.14
CA HIS A 144 -0.45 -18.29 7.75
C HIS A 144 -0.86 -19.76 7.72
N GLY A 145 -1.85 -20.09 6.89
CA GLY A 145 -2.44 -21.43 6.82
C GLY A 145 -1.49 -22.48 6.23
N ASP A 146 -0.68 -22.07 5.27
CA ASP A 146 0.21 -22.94 4.51
C ASP A 146 1.34 -22.15 3.84
N ILE A 147 2.28 -22.88 3.23
CA ILE A 147 3.46 -22.31 2.58
C ILE A 147 3.09 -21.49 1.34
N THR A 148 2.10 -21.90 0.55
CA THR A 148 1.68 -21.18 -0.66
C THR A 148 1.04 -19.84 -0.30
N HIS A 149 0.19 -19.84 0.73
CA HIS A 149 -0.40 -18.64 1.27
C HIS A 149 0.68 -17.69 1.83
N LEU A 150 1.66 -18.19 2.60
CA LEU A 150 2.78 -17.37 3.05
C LEU A 150 3.60 -16.83 1.88
N LEU A 151 3.99 -17.68 0.94
CA LEU A 151 4.86 -17.30 -0.18
C LEU A 151 4.22 -16.23 -1.06
N SER A 152 2.93 -16.35 -1.35
CA SER A 152 2.21 -15.32 -2.11
C SER A 152 2.21 -13.98 -1.38
N ASN A 153 1.92 -13.94 -0.08
CA ASN A 153 2.00 -12.72 0.72
C ASN A 153 3.41 -12.13 0.72
N LEU A 154 4.45 -12.94 0.94
CA LEU A 154 5.85 -12.48 0.95
C LEU A 154 6.27 -11.86 -0.38
N VAL A 155 5.87 -12.46 -1.51
CA VAL A 155 6.20 -11.93 -2.84
C VAL A 155 5.56 -10.56 -3.06
N TYR A 156 4.25 -10.42 -2.88
CA TYR A 156 3.58 -9.13 -3.11
C TYR A 156 3.96 -8.08 -2.07
N GLN A 157 4.18 -8.48 -0.82
CA GLN A 157 4.71 -7.63 0.23
C GLN A 157 6.13 -7.14 -0.10
N ALA A 158 7.01 -8.00 -0.59
CA ALA A 158 8.35 -7.58 -1.00
C ALA A 158 8.31 -6.63 -2.21
N LEU A 159 7.49 -6.94 -3.23
CA LEU A 159 7.39 -6.10 -4.42
C LEU A 159 6.89 -4.69 -4.09
N VAL A 160 5.81 -4.57 -3.30
CA VAL A 160 5.17 -3.27 -3.04
C VAL A 160 5.74 -2.59 -1.80
N GLY A 161 6.00 -3.36 -0.74
CA GLY A 161 6.52 -2.86 0.53
C GLY A 161 7.88 -2.21 0.35
N THR A 162 8.80 -2.80 -0.41
CA THR A 162 10.14 -2.21 -0.62
C THR A 162 10.08 -0.83 -1.29
N LEU A 163 9.18 -0.65 -2.26
CA LEU A 163 8.95 0.61 -2.96
C LEU A 163 8.35 1.67 -2.03
N LEU A 164 7.29 1.31 -1.30
CA LEU A 164 6.65 2.22 -0.35
C LEU A 164 7.57 2.56 0.83
N GLU A 165 8.40 1.61 1.28
CA GLU A 165 9.35 1.83 2.38
C GLU A 165 10.43 2.81 1.98
N GLY A 166 10.97 2.68 0.76
CA GLY A 166 11.97 3.61 0.24
C GLY A 166 11.45 5.04 0.13
N LYS A 167 10.14 5.21 -0.12
CA LYS A 167 9.50 6.53 -0.24
C LYS A 167 9.05 7.11 1.09
N TYR A 168 8.32 6.34 1.90
CA TYR A 168 7.63 6.81 3.10
C TYR A 168 8.38 6.49 4.40
N GLY A 169 9.42 5.67 4.31
CA GLY A 169 10.21 5.20 5.44
C GLY A 169 9.57 4.04 6.20
N LYS A 170 10.41 3.25 6.86
CA LYS A 170 10.04 2.04 7.63
C LYS A 170 8.96 2.24 8.69
N LYS A 171 8.97 3.39 9.39
CA LYS A 171 8.00 3.66 10.47
C LYS A 171 6.59 3.85 9.90
N THR A 172 6.46 4.65 8.86
CA THR A 172 5.20 4.90 8.17
C THR A 172 4.65 3.61 7.59
N LEU A 173 5.50 2.82 6.93
CA LEU A 173 5.09 1.54 6.37
C LEU A 173 4.64 0.55 7.44
N ALA A 174 5.32 0.48 8.57
CA ALA A 174 4.92 -0.36 9.70
C ALA A 174 3.52 0.00 10.23
N ILE A 175 3.26 1.29 10.42
CA ILE A 175 1.95 1.78 10.87
C ILE A 175 0.87 1.44 9.83
N CYS A 176 1.15 1.71 8.54
CA CYS A 176 0.24 1.42 7.45
C CYS A 176 -0.10 -0.07 7.38
N TYR A 177 0.91 -0.94 7.45
CA TYR A 177 0.72 -2.40 7.40
C TYR A 177 -0.22 -2.90 8.49
N ILE A 178 0.02 -2.49 9.74
CA ILE A 178 -0.83 -2.86 10.87
C ILE A 178 -2.24 -2.26 10.72
N LEU A 179 -2.36 -1.01 10.29
CA LEU A 179 -3.64 -0.34 10.08
C LEU A 179 -4.47 -1.01 8.98
N PHE A 180 -3.83 -1.44 7.90
CA PHE A 180 -4.48 -2.12 6.77
C PHE A 180 -4.94 -3.52 7.17
N GLY A 181 -4.09 -4.28 7.87
CA GLY A 181 -4.49 -5.58 8.42
C GLY A 181 -5.60 -5.47 9.47
N PHE A 182 -5.56 -4.43 10.32
CA PHE A 182 -6.64 -4.15 11.27
C PHE A 182 -7.96 -3.87 10.54
N SER A 183 -7.95 -2.98 9.54
CA SER A 183 -9.12 -2.66 8.71
C SER A 183 -9.67 -3.91 7.98
N ALA A 184 -8.77 -4.74 7.45
CA ALA A 184 -9.13 -6.00 6.82
C ALA A 184 -9.86 -6.94 7.80
N ASN A 185 -9.32 -7.13 9.01
CA ASN A 185 -9.94 -7.97 10.03
C ASN A 185 -11.26 -7.39 10.55
N VAL A 186 -11.40 -6.06 10.61
CA VAL A 186 -12.68 -5.40 10.92
C VAL A 186 -13.72 -5.72 9.84
N MET A 187 -13.40 -5.50 8.56
CA MET A 187 -14.33 -5.78 7.45
C MET A 187 -14.71 -7.26 7.38
N SER A 188 -13.73 -8.16 7.53
CA SER A 188 -13.97 -9.61 7.62
C SER A 188 -14.88 -9.98 8.80
N SER A 189 -14.72 -9.33 9.95
CA SER A 189 -15.56 -9.57 11.12
C SER A 189 -17.01 -9.14 10.91
N LEU A 190 -17.26 -8.15 10.04
CA LEU A 190 -18.60 -7.72 9.68
C LEU A 190 -19.27 -8.67 8.68
N CYS A 191 -18.54 -9.05 7.62
CA CYS A 191 -19.09 -9.85 6.53
C CYS A 191 -19.09 -11.35 6.83
N ASN A 192 -18.04 -11.83 7.50
CA ASN A 192 -17.76 -13.24 7.72
C ASN A 192 -17.53 -13.54 9.22
N PRO A 193 -18.50 -13.24 10.12
CA PRO A 193 -18.28 -13.30 11.56
C PRO A 193 -17.96 -14.71 12.08
N LYS A 194 -18.49 -15.74 11.43
CA LYS A 194 -18.33 -17.15 11.83
C LYS A 194 -17.08 -17.80 11.25
N SER A 195 -16.47 -17.21 10.21
CA SER A 195 -15.29 -17.80 9.60
C SER A 195 -14.05 -17.53 10.45
N ILE A 196 -13.15 -18.50 10.46
CA ILE A 196 -11.77 -18.28 10.88
C ILE A 196 -11.04 -17.60 9.73
N SER A 197 -10.24 -16.58 10.04
CA SER A 197 -9.36 -15.95 9.05
C SER A 197 -7.98 -15.71 9.65
N VAL A 198 -6.98 -15.93 8.81
CA VAL A 198 -5.54 -15.77 9.06
C VAL A 198 -4.89 -15.24 7.79
N GLY A 199 -3.80 -14.50 7.92
CA GLY A 199 -2.95 -14.10 6.80
C GLY A 199 -2.71 -12.61 6.75
N ALA A 200 -1.54 -12.27 6.19
CA ALA A 200 -1.14 -10.90 5.90
C ALA A 200 -1.89 -10.28 4.71
N SER A 201 -2.63 -11.07 3.92
CA SER A 201 -3.16 -10.66 2.62
C SER A 201 -4.00 -9.39 2.66
N GLY A 202 -4.82 -9.17 3.69
CA GLY A 202 -5.55 -7.92 3.88
C GLY A 202 -4.63 -6.69 3.99
N ALA A 203 -3.52 -6.81 4.73
CA ALA A 203 -2.51 -5.75 4.81
C ALA A 203 -1.80 -5.52 3.46
N VAL A 204 -1.50 -6.61 2.74
CA VAL A 204 -0.87 -6.58 1.42
C VAL A 204 -1.79 -5.92 0.38
N TYR A 205 -3.10 -6.20 0.39
CA TYR A 205 -4.09 -5.49 -0.43
C TYR A 205 -4.11 -3.99 -0.11
N GLY A 206 -3.98 -3.61 1.16
CA GLY A 206 -3.83 -2.21 1.54
C GLY A 206 -2.56 -1.57 0.98
N LEU A 207 -1.42 -2.27 1.04
CA LEU A 207 -0.17 -1.79 0.41
C LEU A 207 -0.31 -1.64 -1.10
N LEU A 208 -0.93 -2.62 -1.78
CA LEU A 208 -1.18 -2.59 -3.22
C LEU A 208 -2.01 -1.37 -3.60
N PHE A 209 -3.16 -1.14 -2.96
CA PHE A 209 -4.01 0.01 -3.26
C PHE A 209 -3.37 1.33 -2.86
N PHE A 210 -2.57 1.36 -1.79
CA PHE A 210 -1.74 2.54 -1.50
C PHE A 210 -0.86 2.83 -2.71
N CYS A 211 -0.06 1.86 -3.14
CA CYS A 211 0.88 2.02 -4.25
C CYS A 211 0.19 2.42 -5.56
N ILE A 212 -0.99 1.85 -5.86
CA ILE A 212 -1.80 2.22 -7.02
C ILE A 212 -2.17 3.70 -6.97
N ILE A 213 -2.70 4.18 -5.84
CA ILE A 213 -3.08 5.59 -5.70
C ILE A 213 -1.84 6.50 -5.77
N ASP A 214 -0.76 6.11 -5.10
CA ASP A 214 0.52 6.83 -5.13
C ASP A 214 1.12 6.96 -6.53
N ASN A 215 1.06 5.90 -7.34
CA ASN A 215 1.50 5.92 -8.73
C ASN A 215 0.54 6.75 -9.59
N THR A 216 -0.77 6.60 -9.39
CA THR A 216 -1.81 7.33 -10.14
C THR A 216 -1.66 8.84 -9.96
N LEU A 217 -1.45 9.31 -8.73
CA LEU A 217 -1.31 10.74 -8.45
C LEU A 217 -0.02 11.34 -9.05
N ARG A 218 1.01 10.52 -9.23
CA ARG A 218 2.33 10.92 -9.77
C ARG A 218 2.50 10.72 -11.27
N VAL A 219 1.54 10.09 -11.96
CA VAL A 219 1.67 9.79 -13.39
C VAL A 219 1.91 11.06 -14.24
N PHE A 220 1.39 12.20 -13.79
CA PHE A 220 1.53 13.50 -14.45
C PHE A 220 2.82 14.25 -14.07
N THR A 221 3.50 13.85 -12.98
CA THR A 221 4.75 14.49 -12.54
C THR A 221 5.98 13.84 -13.14
N ILE A 222 5.86 12.59 -13.60
CA ILE A 222 6.97 11.82 -14.15
C ILE A 222 7.13 12.16 -15.62
N THR A 223 8.36 12.51 -16.02
CA THR A 223 8.70 12.83 -17.41
C THR A 223 9.37 11.67 -18.12
N ASN A 224 10.12 10.83 -17.39
CA ASN A 224 10.80 9.65 -17.93
C ASN A 224 9.80 8.52 -18.26
N ILE A 225 9.85 8.03 -19.51
CA ILE A 225 8.97 6.96 -19.99
C ILE A 225 9.23 5.61 -19.29
N GLN A 226 10.48 5.32 -18.92
CA GLN A 226 10.83 4.07 -18.24
C GLN A 226 10.16 4.00 -16.87
N ASP A 227 10.21 5.08 -16.10
CA ASP A 227 9.58 5.18 -14.79
C ASP A 227 8.05 5.03 -14.88
N LYS A 228 7.43 5.58 -15.94
CA LYS A 228 5.99 5.39 -16.21
C LYS A 228 5.63 3.93 -16.47
N ILE A 229 6.44 3.24 -17.29
CA ILE A 229 6.23 1.82 -17.58
C ILE A 229 6.36 0.99 -16.30
N ILE A 230 7.38 1.23 -15.49
CA ILE A 230 7.58 0.53 -14.21
C ILE A 230 6.37 0.74 -13.30
N GLN A 231 5.89 1.98 -13.14
CA GLN A 231 4.69 2.27 -12.33
C GLN A 231 3.44 1.58 -12.85
N PHE A 232 3.26 1.56 -14.17
CA PHE A 232 2.15 0.85 -14.80
C PHE A 232 2.23 -0.65 -14.50
N LEU A 233 3.40 -1.28 -14.65
CA LEU A 233 3.60 -2.70 -14.35
C LEU A 233 3.36 -3.03 -12.87
N ILE A 234 3.82 -2.17 -11.94
CA ILE A 234 3.55 -2.33 -10.51
C ILE A 234 2.05 -2.25 -10.24
N THR A 235 1.35 -1.32 -10.88
CA THR A 235 -0.11 -1.16 -10.76
C THR A 235 -0.84 -2.41 -11.23
N LEU A 236 -0.33 -3.07 -12.28
CA LEU A 236 -0.91 -4.31 -12.79
C LEU A 236 -0.75 -5.51 -11.85
N LEU A 237 0.11 -5.46 -10.81
CA LEU A 237 0.30 -6.56 -9.86
C LEU A 237 -0.98 -6.95 -9.11
N VAL A 238 -1.97 -6.05 -9.01
CA VAL A 238 -3.28 -6.37 -8.39
C VAL A 238 -4.02 -7.46 -9.16
N ILE A 239 -3.89 -7.51 -10.49
CA ILE A 239 -4.60 -8.47 -11.35
C ILE A 239 -4.17 -9.91 -11.07
N PRO A 240 -2.88 -10.29 -11.18
CA PRO A 240 -2.45 -11.65 -10.90
C PRO A 240 -2.66 -12.02 -9.43
N TYR A 241 -2.56 -11.08 -8.48
CA TYR A 241 -2.83 -11.39 -7.07
C TYR A 241 -4.30 -11.70 -6.82
N PHE A 242 -5.20 -10.91 -7.42
CA PHE A 242 -6.63 -11.14 -7.36
C PHE A 242 -7.04 -12.44 -8.06
N ILE A 243 -6.50 -12.70 -9.25
CA ILE A 243 -6.74 -13.97 -9.96
C ILE A 243 -6.26 -15.16 -9.13
N LEU A 244 -5.06 -15.09 -8.55
CA LEU A 244 -4.57 -16.12 -7.64
C LEU A 244 -5.50 -16.33 -6.44
N SER A 245 -6.03 -15.24 -5.87
CA SER A 245 -6.99 -15.31 -4.77
C SER A 245 -8.28 -16.04 -5.14
N ILE A 246 -8.73 -15.96 -6.39
CA ILE A 246 -9.91 -16.71 -6.87
C ILE A 246 -9.56 -18.18 -7.06
N PHE A 247 -8.42 -18.50 -7.66
CA PHE A 247 -8.02 -19.90 -7.90
C PHE A 247 -7.76 -20.68 -6.61
N LEU A 248 -7.12 -20.04 -5.62
CA LEU A 248 -6.86 -20.70 -4.33
C LEU A 248 -8.14 -20.97 -3.53
N ASP A 249 -9.21 -20.22 -3.77
CA ASP A 249 -10.54 -20.45 -3.18
C ASP A 249 -11.21 -21.74 -3.70
N VAL A 250 -10.82 -22.20 -4.89
CA VAL A 250 -11.40 -23.40 -5.54
C VAL A 250 -10.72 -24.70 -5.09
N ASP A 251 -9.41 -24.65 -4.79
CA ASP A 251 -8.58 -25.85 -4.59
C ASP A 251 -8.25 -26.17 -3.11
N SER A 252 -8.48 -25.24 -2.18
CA SER A 252 -8.10 -25.41 -0.77
C SER A 252 -9.30 -25.55 0.16
N SER A 253 -9.16 -26.34 1.23
CA SER A 253 -10.18 -26.59 2.26
C SER A 253 -10.51 -25.36 3.14
N GLY A 254 -9.95 -24.19 2.80
CA GLY A 254 -10.20 -22.91 3.46
C GLY A 254 -10.53 -21.84 2.43
N HIS A 255 -11.64 -21.13 2.64
CA HIS A 255 -12.09 -20.09 1.71
C HIS A 255 -11.26 -18.82 1.86
N VAL A 256 -10.96 -18.16 0.75
CA VAL A 256 -10.26 -16.88 0.71
C VAL A 256 -11.17 -15.77 1.24
N ASP A 257 -10.65 -14.97 2.17
CA ASP A 257 -11.41 -13.91 2.83
C ASP A 257 -11.43 -12.62 2.00
N HIS A 258 -12.26 -12.59 0.97
CA HIS A 258 -12.37 -11.42 0.09
C HIS A 258 -12.85 -10.14 0.82
N ALA A 259 -13.63 -10.28 1.90
CA ALA A 259 -14.02 -9.15 2.73
C ALA A 259 -12.81 -8.51 3.41
N ALA A 260 -11.84 -9.31 3.86
CA ALA A 260 -10.57 -8.82 4.38
C ALA A 260 -9.79 -8.04 3.31
N HIS A 261 -9.72 -8.57 2.07
CA HIS A 261 -9.04 -7.89 0.96
C HIS A 261 -9.65 -6.53 0.65
N ILE A 262 -10.99 -6.44 0.61
CA ILE A 262 -11.71 -5.18 0.40
C ILE A 262 -11.44 -4.21 1.55
N GLY A 263 -11.50 -4.67 2.81
CA GLY A 263 -11.23 -3.82 3.98
C GLY A 263 -9.81 -3.23 3.98
N GLY A 264 -8.82 -4.03 3.56
CA GLY A 264 -7.45 -3.58 3.35
C GLY A 264 -7.34 -2.56 2.22
N ALA A 265 -7.91 -2.86 1.04
CA ALA A 265 -7.87 -2.01 -0.14
C ALA A 265 -8.51 -0.62 0.09
N VAL A 266 -9.66 -0.58 0.75
CA VAL A 266 -10.34 0.68 1.13
C VAL A 266 -9.44 1.53 2.03
N MET A 267 -8.85 0.93 3.07
CA MET A 267 -7.96 1.67 3.97
C MET A 267 -6.68 2.12 3.29
N GLY A 268 -6.07 1.27 2.46
CA GLY A 268 -4.90 1.62 1.65
C GLY A 268 -5.15 2.83 0.74
N THR A 269 -6.32 2.87 0.10
CA THR A 269 -6.75 3.99 -0.75
C THR A 269 -6.91 5.27 0.06
N LEU A 270 -7.64 5.23 1.18
CA LEU A 270 -7.86 6.41 2.02
C LEU A 270 -6.57 6.96 2.62
N VAL A 271 -5.69 6.08 3.10
CA VAL A 271 -4.38 6.47 3.66
C VAL A 271 -3.47 7.04 2.59
N ALA A 272 -3.48 6.50 1.37
CA ALA A 272 -2.73 7.10 0.27
C ALA A 272 -3.24 8.50 -0.08
N ILE A 273 -4.56 8.72 -0.16
CA ILE A 273 -5.11 10.07 -0.39
C ILE A 273 -4.71 11.04 0.74
N PHE A 274 -4.58 10.55 1.97
CA PHE A 274 -4.15 11.34 3.11
C PHE A 274 -2.65 11.67 3.10
N LEU A 275 -1.79 10.72 2.71
CA LEU A 275 -0.32 10.84 2.82
C LEU A 275 0.36 11.32 1.54
N CYS A 276 -0.19 11.03 0.37
CA CYS A 276 0.44 11.36 -0.90
C CYS A 276 0.28 12.86 -1.22
N ASP A 277 1.32 13.42 -1.84
CA ASP A 277 1.28 14.76 -2.41
C ASP A 277 0.30 14.82 -3.59
N MET A 278 -0.48 15.89 -3.64
CA MET A 278 -1.46 16.08 -4.72
C MET A 278 -0.80 16.69 -5.97
N PRO A 279 -1.24 16.29 -7.18
CA PRO A 279 -0.68 16.82 -8.41
C PRO A 279 -0.91 18.32 -8.56
N ALA A 280 0.02 19.00 -9.26
CA ALA A 280 0.07 20.46 -9.36
C ALA A 280 -1.24 21.11 -9.86
N PHE A 281 -2.01 20.44 -10.71
CA PHE A 281 -3.29 20.98 -11.20
C PHE A 281 -4.34 21.14 -10.10
N ILE A 282 -4.27 20.36 -9.01
CA ILE A 282 -5.16 20.48 -7.85
C ILE A 282 -4.69 21.64 -6.98
N THR A 283 -3.40 21.71 -6.69
CA THR A 283 -2.81 22.71 -5.78
C THR A 283 -2.81 24.12 -6.38
N THR A 284 -2.68 24.25 -7.70
CA THR A 284 -2.68 25.55 -8.41
C THR A 284 -4.07 26.12 -8.67
N ARG A 285 -5.09 25.27 -8.85
CA ARG A 285 -6.46 25.73 -9.16
C ARG A 285 -7.30 26.02 -7.93
N ILE A 286 -7.06 25.31 -6.81
CA ILE A 286 -7.90 25.40 -5.62
C ILE A 286 -7.04 25.83 -4.43
N PRO A 287 -7.27 27.03 -3.87
CA PRO A 287 -6.60 27.46 -2.64
C PRO A 287 -6.81 26.45 -1.53
N HIS A 288 -5.70 25.96 -0.95
CA HIS A 288 -5.69 24.90 0.07
C HIS A 288 -6.38 23.59 -0.36
N GLY A 289 -6.51 23.30 -1.67
CA GLY A 289 -7.19 22.12 -2.18
C GLY A 289 -6.63 20.81 -1.65
N GLU A 290 -5.30 20.67 -1.63
CA GLU A 290 -4.61 19.50 -1.07
C GLU A 290 -4.95 19.25 0.40
N LYS A 291 -4.78 20.27 1.26
CA LYS A 291 -5.12 20.16 2.69
C LYS A 291 -6.58 19.78 2.92
N ARG A 292 -7.49 20.29 2.08
CA ARG A 292 -8.92 19.94 2.14
C ARG A 292 -9.15 18.47 1.78
N ILE A 293 -8.52 17.97 0.72
CA ILE A 293 -8.62 16.55 0.33
C ILE A 293 -8.05 15.64 1.41
N GLN A 294 -6.87 15.97 1.94
CA GLN A 294 -6.24 15.20 3.03
C GLN A 294 -7.11 15.23 4.29
N LEU A 295 -7.71 16.37 4.64
CA LEU A 295 -8.65 16.46 5.77
C LEU A 295 -9.90 15.59 5.54
N ILE A 296 -10.46 15.60 4.33
CA ILE A 296 -11.59 14.73 3.96
C ILE A 296 -11.19 13.26 4.09
N ALA A 297 -10.01 12.87 3.60
CA ALA A 297 -9.51 11.50 3.74
C ALA A 297 -9.34 11.11 5.21
N LEU A 298 -8.75 11.98 6.04
CA LEU A 298 -8.59 11.74 7.48
C LEU A 298 -9.95 11.57 8.19
N THR A 299 -10.91 12.47 7.93
CA THR A 299 -12.26 12.35 8.50
C THR A 299 -12.98 11.09 8.02
N SER A 300 -12.73 10.67 6.78
CA SER A 300 -13.28 9.43 6.22
C SER A 300 -12.67 8.19 6.87
N ILE A 301 -11.36 8.19 7.18
CA ILE A 301 -10.70 7.10 7.92
C ILE A 301 -11.29 6.98 9.32
N ILE A 302 -11.43 8.10 10.03
CA ILE A 302 -12.01 8.12 11.38
C ILE A 302 -13.47 7.66 11.34
N GLY A 303 -14.26 8.20 10.42
CA GLY A 303 -15.66 7.82 10.21
C GLY A 303 -15.80 6.33 9.87
N TYR A 304 -14.95 5.81 8.98
CA TYR A 304 -14.91 4.39 8.63
C TYR A 304 -14.73 3.51 9.87
N PHE A 305 -13.74 3.79 10.72
CA PHE A 305 -13.52 2.99 11.93
C PHE A 305 -14.63 3.14 12.95
N ILE A 306 -15.13 4.35 13.18
CA ILE A 306 -16.26 4.58 14.10
C ILE A 306 -17.46 3.77 13.65
N ILE A 307 -17.86 3.89 12.37
CA ILE A 307 -19.04 3.22 11.83
C ILE A 307 -18.85 1.71 11.86
N THR A 308 -17.75 1.20 11.33
CA THR A 308 -17.52 -0.26 11.25
C THR A 308 -17.39 -0.90 12.63
N LEU A 309 -16.71 -0.26 13.59
CA LEU A 309 -16.62 -0.79 14.96
C LEU A 309 -17.93 -0.65 15.71
N LEU A 310 -18.70 0.43 15.54
CA LEU A 310 -20.05 0.52 16.09
C LEU A 310 -20.95 -0.59 15.54
N ILE A 311 -20.90 -0.84 14.23
CA ILE A 311 -21.66 -1.93 13.63
C ILE A 311 -21.23 -3.27 14.21
N PHE A 312 -19.92 -3.49 14.30
CA PHE A 312 -19.35 -4.71 14.88
C PHE A 312 -19.85 -4.93 16.30
N TYR A 313 -19.77 -3.95 17.19
CA TYR A 313 -20.15 -4.11 18.59
C TYR A 313 -21.67 -4.14 18.82
N LEU A 314 -22.45 -3.37 18.06
CA LEU A 314 -23.89 -3.23 18.28
C LEU A 314 -24.75 -4.24 17.52
N PHE A 315 -24.36 -4.63 16.30
CA PHE A 315 -25.24 -5.37 15.39
C PHE A 315 -24.75 -6.78 15.03
N ILE A 316 -23.45 -7.08 15.11
CA ILE A 316 -22.94 -8.41 14.76
C ILE A 316 -23.17 -9.39 15.92
N PRO A 317 -23.98 -10.45 15.77
CA PRO A 317 -24.29 -11.34 16.87
C PRO A 317 -23.17 -12.37 17.15
N VAL A 318 -23.09 -12.83 18.40
CA VAL A 318 -22.24 -13.95 18.81
C VAL A 318 -23.05 -15.24 18.62
N HIS A 319 -23.04 -15.82 17.42
CA HIS A 319 -23.76 -17.07 17.14
C HIS A 319 -22.83 -18.14 16.56
N LEU A 320 -22.99 -19.38 17.07
CA LEU A 320 -22.24 -20.57 16.64
C LEU A 320 -22.84 -21.28 15.41
N LYS A 321 -24.12 -21.00 15.07
CA LYS A 321 -24.84 -21.62 13.95
C LYS A 321 -25.13 -20.59 12.88
#